data_AF-A0A5C5ZAM7-F1
#
_entry.id   AF-A0A5C5ZAM7-F1
#
_cell.length_a   1.000
_cell.length_b   1.000
_cell.length_c   1.000
_cell.angle_alpha   90.00
_cell.angle_beta   90.00
_cell.angle_gamma   90.00
#
_symmetry.space_group_name_H-M   'P 1'
#
loop_
_entity.id
_entity.type
_entity.pdbx_description
1 polymer ?
#
loop_
_entity_poly.entity_id
_entity_poly.type
_entity_poly.pdbx_seq_one_letter_code
_entity_poly.pdbx_strand_id
1 'polypeptide(L)' 'MTDQELSVRLERIATMLCSLIEQEKTKEHYTTAEIANILGRAESTVREWARGGRIWAEKRQSGRGRSRE' A
#
# COMPACT_ATOMS: atom_id res chain seq x y z
N MET A 1 11.63 -13.46 36.38
CA MET A 1 12.03 -13.07 35.01
C MET A 1 13.48 -12.64 35.06
N THR A 2 14.35 -13.37 34.38
CA THR A 2 15.78 -13.04 34.33
C THR A 2 16.02 -11.97 33.26
N ASP A 3 17.13 -11.25 33.38
CA ASP A 3 17.51 -10.19 32.43
C ASP A 3 17.66 -10.74 30.99
N GLN A 4 18.12 -12.00 30.87
CA GLN A 4 18.16 -12.73 29.59
C GLN A 4 16.76 -12.98 29.00
N GLU A 5 15.77 -13.34 29.81
CA GLU A 5 14.39 -13.54 29.36
C GLU A 5 13.79 -12.27 28.78
N LEU A 6 14.11 -11.13 29.40
CA LEU A 6 13.68 -9.82 28.94
C LEU A 6 14.36 -9.45 27.62
N SER A 7 15.68 -9.67 27.51
CA SER A 7 16.44 -9.40 26.28
C SER A 7 15.89 -10.18 25.07
N VAL A 8 15.61 -11.47 25.23
CA VAL A 8 15.05 -12.31 24.16
C VAL A 8 13.67 -11.84 23.72
N ARG A 9 12.82 -11.42 24.68
CA ARG A 9 11.51 -10.86 24.36
C ARG A 9 11.62 -9.55 23.59
N LEU A 10 12.54 -8.66 23.98
CA LEU A 10 12.76 -7.39 23.30
C LEU A 10 13.29 -7.59 21.88
N GLU A 11 14.23 -8.51 21.67
CA GLU A 11 14.77 -8.82 20.35
C GLU A 11 13.70 -9.38 19.40
N ARG A 12 12.83 -10.24 19.93
CA ARG A 12 11.69 -10.77 19.18
C ARG A 12 10.68 -9.68 18.83
N ILE A 13 10.39 -8.75 19.74
CA ILE A 13 9.53 -7.59 19.47
C ILE A 13 10.17 -6.69 18.41
N ALA A 14 11.45 -6.36 18.54
CA ALA A 14 12.18 -5.53 17.59
C ALA A 14 12.16 -6.14 16.18
N THR A 15 12.35 -7.45 16.08
CA THR A 15 12.28 -8.19 14.80
C THR A 15 10.90 -8.05 14.16
N MET A 16 9.81 -8.27 14.93
CA MET A 16 8.45 -8.12 14.40
C MET A 16 8.14 -6.69 13.96
N LEU A 17 8.64 -5.68 14.69
CA LEU A 17 8.46 -4.27 14.33
C LEU A 17 9.19 -3.93 13.03
N CYS A 18 10.43 -4.41 12.85
CA CYS A 18 11.15 -4.24 11.58
C CYS A 18 10.37 -4.81 10.40
N SER A 19 9.80 -6.01 10.54
CA SER A 19 8.98 -6.63 9.50
C SER A 19 7.73 -5.82 9.13
N LEU A 20 7.07 -5.22 10.14
CA LEU A 20 5.91 -4.36 9.91
C LEU A 20 6.29 -3.07 9.17
N ILE A 21 7.40 -2.43 9.56
CA ILE A 21 7.90 -1.22 8.89
C ILE A 21 8.29 -1.50 7.44
N GLU A 22 8.87 -2.66 7.15
CA GLU A 22 9.17 -3.07 5.77
C GLU A 22 7.90 -3.26 4.93
N GLN A 23 6.81 -3.78 5.53
CA GLN A 23 5.51 -3.93 4.88
C GLN A 23 4.79 -2.59 4.69
N GLU A 24 5.00 -1.64 5.61
CA GLU A 24 4.36 -0.32 5.63
C GLU A 24 5.15 0.74 4.83
N LYS A 25 6.04 0.33 3.91
CA LYS A 25 6.58 1.23 2.89
C LYS A 25 5.43 1.73 2.02
N THR A 26 4.90 2.88 2.43
CA THR A 26 3.84 3.60 1.75
C THR A 26 4.29 3.83 0.31
N LYS A 27 3.55 3.27 -0.65
CA LYS A 27 3.86 3.50 -2.05
C LYS A 27 3.50 4.95 -2.37
N GLU A 28 4.38 5.65 -3.08
CA GLU A 28 4.09 7.00 -3.59
C GLU A 28 2.87 6.99 -4.53
N HIS A 29 2.68 5.89 -5.25
CA HIS A 29 1.54 5.68 -6.13
C HIS A 29 0.96 4.27 -5.97
N TYR A 30 -0.36 4.18 -5.90
CA TYR A 30 -1.11 2.94 -5.99
C TYR A 30 -1.85 2.87 -7.33
N THR A 31 -1.92 1.68 -7.90
CA THR A 31 -2.78 1.42 -9.06
C THR A 31 -4.26 1.37 -8.66
N THR A 32 -5.15 1.54 -9.63
CA THR A 32 -6.60 1.41 -9.39
C THR A 32 -6.99 0.04 -8.86
N ALA A 33 -6.32 -1.02 -9.31
CA ALA A 33 -6.53 -2.40 -8.84
C ALA A 33 -6.10 -2.60 -7.39
N GLU A 34 -4.97 -2.02 -6.97
CA GLU A 34 -4.50 -2.10 -5.58
C GLU A 34 -5.45 -1.36 -4.63
N ILE A 35 -5.85 -0.14 -5.00
CA ILE A 35 -6.84 0.62 -4.21
C ILE A 35 -8.17 -0.13 -4.13
N ALA A 36 -8.60 -0.77 -5.22
CA ALA A 36 -9.82 -1.58 -5.25
C ALA A 36 -9.76 -2.73 -4.22
N ASN A 37 -8.62 -3.43 -4.15
CA ASN A 37 -8.40 -4.49 -3.17
C ASN A 37 -8.36 -3.95 -1.73
N ILE A 38 -7.67 -2.82 -1.49
CA ILE A 38 -7.58 -2.19 -0.17
C ILE A 38 -8.97 -1.74 0.32
N LEU A 39 -9.80 -1.18 -0.57
CA LEU A 39 -11.12 -0.66 -0.24
C LEU A 39 -12.24 -1.71 -0.30
N GLY A 40 -11.96 -2.93 -0.77
CA GLY A 40 -12.97 -3.96 -1.01
C GLY A 40 -14.03 -3.54 -2.04
N ARG A 41 -13.60 -2.83 -3.10
CA ARG A 41 -14.48 -2.31 -4.16
C ARG A 41 -14.08 -2.87 -5.52
N ALA A 42 -14.96 -2.72 -6.51
CA ALA A 42 -14.61 -3.00 -7.89
C ALA A 42 -13.63 -1.96 -8.44
N GLU A 43 -12.68 -2.39 -9.27
CA GLU A 43 -11.70 -1.49 -9.89
C GLU A 43 -12.36 -0.41 -10.77
N SER A 44 -13.49 -0.73 -11.42
CA SER A 44 -14.27 0.23 -12.19
C SER A 44 -14.75 1.42 -11.36
N THR A 45 -15.15 1.19 -10.12
CA THR A 45 -15.57 2.23 -9.18
C THR A 45 -14.41 3.17 -8.83
N VAL A 46 -13.22 2.61 -8.58
CA VAL A 46 -12.02 3.41 -8.30
C VAL A 46 -11.63 4.23 -9.53
N ARG A 47 -11.69 3.65 -10.74
CA ARG A 47 -11.49 4.38 -12.01
C ARG A 47 -12.48 5.51 -12.20
N GLU A 48 -13.76 5.30 -11.86
CA GLU A 48 -14.78 6.35 -11.92
C GLU A 48 -14.47 7.49 -10.96
N TRP A 49 -14.04 7.19 -9.74
CA TRP A 49 -13.63 8.21 -8.76
C TRP A 49 -12.42 9.00 -9.23
N ALA A 50 -11.42 8.34 -9.83
CA ALA A 50 -10.27 9.01 -10.42
C ALA A 50 -10.68 9.97 -11.56
N ARG A 51 -11.58 9.53 -12.45
CA ARG A 51 -12.11 10.37 -13.55
C ARG A 51 -12.95 11.53 -13.03
N GLY A 52 -13.74 11.32 -11.98
CA GLY A 52 -14.62 12.30 -11.37
C GLY A 52 -13.93 13.23 -10.36
N GLY A 53 -12.62 13.08 -10.13
CA GLY A 53 -11.86 13.90 -9.18
C GLY A 53 -12.22 13.66 -7.71
N ARG A 54 -12.87 12.54 -7.38
CA ARG A 54 -13.20 12.16 -5.99
C ARG A 54 -11.97 11.66 -5.22
N ILE A 55 -10.97 11.15 -5.94
CA ILE A 55 -9.67 10.76 -5.40
C ILE A 55 -8.59 11.47 -6.21
N TRP A 56 -7.48 11.82 -5.54
CA TRP A 56 -6.31 12.35 -6.21
C TRP A 56 -5.60 11.23 -6.97
N ALA A 57 -5.59 11.34 -8.30
CA ALA A 57 -5.01 10.34 -9.18
C ALA A 57 -4.25 11.04 -10.31
N GLU A 58 -3.07 10.53 -10.63
CA GLU A 58 -2.27 10.99 -11.75
C GLU A 58 -2.25 9.92 -12.84
N LYS A 59 -2.50 10.33 -14.09
CA LYS A 59 -2.37 9.40 -15.20
C LYS A 59 -0.88 9.08 -15.38
N ARG A 60 -0.52 7.81 -15.28
CA ARG A 60 0.84 7.36 -15.56
C ARG A 60 1.25 7.80 -16.97
N GLN A 61 2.42 8.44 -17.08
CA GLN A 61 2.98 8.85 -18.37
C GLN A 61 3.38 7.62 -19.21
N SER A 62 2.41 7.00 -19.88
CA SER A 62 2.67 5.97 -20.89
C SER A 62 2.80 6.69 -22.25
N GLY A 63 4.03 6.90 -22.72
CA GLY A 63 4.37 7.77 -23.85
C GLY A 63 3.80 7.44 -25.24
N ARG A 64 2.87 6.50 -25.41
CA ARG A 64 2.17 6.24 -26.70
C ARG A 64 0.73 5.76 -26.49
N GLY A 65 -0.13 6.14 -27.44
CA GLY A 65 -1.59 6.10 -27.37
C GLY A 65 -2.27 4.76 -27.04
N ARG A 66 -3.55 4.89 -26.65
CA ARG A 66 -4.48 3.86 -26.15
C ARG A 66 -3.95 3.09 -24.94
N SER A 67 -3.88 3.78 -23.80
CA SER A 67 -3.82 3.14 -22.49
C SER A 67 -5.02 2.20 -22.34
N ARG A 68 -4.77 0.89 -22.34
CA ARG A 68 -5.70 -0.12 -21.83
C ARG A 68 -5.49 -0.15 -20.31
N GLU A 69 -6.17 0.75 -19.62
CA GLU A 69 -6.51 0.62 -18.21
C GLU A 69 -8.02 0.79 -18.04
#